data_AF-A0A2N0VBH2-F1
#
_entry.id   AF-A0A2N0VBH2-F1
#
_cell.length_a   1.000
_cell.length_b   1.000
_cell.length_c   1.000
_cell.angle_alpha   90.00
_cell.angle_beta   90.00
_cell.angle_gamma   90.00
#
_symmetry.space_group_name_H-M   'P 1'
#
loop_
_entity.id
_entity.type
_entity.pdbx_description
1 polymer ?
#
loop_
_entity_poly.entity_id
_entity_poly.type
_entity_poly.pdbx_seq_one_letter_code
_entity_poly.pdbx_strand_id
1 'polypeptide(L)'
;MGFANNGSARFFYPTVVAILSVFYGQQAHAVSVFSNYATLTYSVSSSADGLDIDGSFEMLGSPDSFLIADNGTVTPSHGAGLFPLTLDTPLSFSVSGQDNAGEFKSQHYGVFSLNFFNSSTAVINVDLTLNYILHAAVAGETADSDVYLDYYNSDYTFNGFDSLNATLSVPFSEQFTVNGSSGVFSFSLNPGESETLSADVKIASTMLAAPVPLPAAVWSFLVGLLGILGFKKRKQPTIA
;
A
#
# COMPACT_ATOMS: atom_id res chain seq x y z
N MET A 1 63.13 32.80 61.58
CA MET A 1 63.04 33.11 60.14
C MET A 1 63.44 31.85 59.39
N GLY A 2 62.48 31.11 58.85
CA GLY A 2 62.72 29.90 58.06
C GLY A 2 61.99 30.03 56.73
N PHE A 3 62.73 29.98 55.63
CA PHE A 3 62.19 29.86 54.29
C PHE A 3 61.88 28.39 54.02
N ALA A 4 60.66 28.09 53.57
CA ALA A 4 60.34 26.84 52.90
C ALA A 4 59.50 27.14 51.67
N ASN A 5 60.10 26.83 50.53
CA ASN A 5 59.57 26.92 49.18
C ASN A 5 59.13 25.52 48.71
N ASN A 6 58.29 25.49 47.68
CA ASN A 6 57.94 24.37 46.80
C ASN A 6 56.80 23.41 47.20
N GLY A 7 55.72 23.51 46.43
CA GLY A 7 54.69 22.49 46.28
C GLY A 7 53.91 22.70 45.00
N SER A 8 54.54 22.40 43.86
CA SER A 8 54.01 22.51 42.50
C SER A 8 52.71 21.72 42.28
N ALA A 9 51.70 22.40 41.74
CA ALA A 9 50.48 21.80 41.21
C ALA A 9 50.79 20.78 40.11
N ARG A 10 50.18 19.59 40.19
CA ARG A 10 50.11 18.63 39.08
C ARG A 10 48.65 18.24 38.87
N PHE A 11 48.01 18.88 37.88
CA PHE A 11 46.77 18.40 37.29
C PHE A 11 47.04 17.07 36.58
N PHE A 12 46.48 15.98 37.10
CA PHE A 12 46.38 14.71 36.39
C PHE A 12 44.95 14.60 35.83
N TYR A 13 44.80 14.84 34.52
CA TYR A 13 43.69 14.32 33.74
C TYR A 13 44.22 13.18 32.88
N PRO A 14 43.79 11.93 33.11
CA PRO A 14 43.68 10.96 32.04
C PRO A 14 42.20 10.69 31.78
N THR A 15 41.73 11.31 30.72
CA THR A 15 40.56 10.97 29.92
C THR A 15 40.48 9.46 29.68
N VAL A 16 39.50 8.77 30.27
CA VAL A 16 38.98 7.49 29.75
C VAL A 16 37.47 7.48 29.90
N VAL A 17 36.80 8.20 29.01
CA VAL A 17 35.38 7.97 28.70
C VAL A 17 35.39 7.04 27.49
N ALA A 18 35.37 5.73 27.72
CA ALA A 18 35.28 4.73 26.66
C ALA A 18 33.90 4.06 26.71
N ILE A 19 32.94 4.77 26.12
CA ILE A 19 31.88 4.29 25.22
C ILE A 19 31.53 2.80 25.41
N LEU A 20 30.56 2.52 26.27
CA LEU A 20 29.99 1.18 26.51
C LEU A 20 28.53 1.12 26.02
N SER A 21 28.22 1.83 24.94
CA SER A 21 26.89 1.86 24.32
C SER A 21 26.95 1.23 22.94
N VAL A 22 27.42 -0.03 22.88
CA VAL A 22 27.62 -0.72 21.61
C VAL A 22 26.72 -1.94 21.53
N PHE A 23 25.79 -1.85 20.56
CA PHE A 23 25.20 -2.96 19.81
C PHE A 23 24.02 -3.73 20.42
N TYR A 24 22.87 -3.05 20.54
CA TYR A 24 21.61 -3.68 20.15
C TYR A 24 21.28 -3.27 18.70
N GLY A 25 22.13 -3.69 17.76
CA GLY A 25 21.82 -3.63 16.33
C GLY A 25 21.08 -4.90 15.95
N GLN A 26 19.79 -4.99 16.28
CA GLN A 26 18.94 -6.01 15.66
C GLN A 26 18.97 -5.74 14.15
N GLN A 27 19.27 -6.76 13.35
CA GLN A 27 18.99 -6.73 11.92
C GLN A 27 17.47 -6.69 11.78
N ALA A 28 16.88 -5.50 11.86
CA ALA A 28 15.52 -5.29 11.43
C ALA A 28 15.56 -5.45 9.90
N HIS A 29 15.02 -6.57 9.41
CA HIS A 29 14.65 -6.64 8.02
C HIS A 29 13.52 -5.63 7.84
N ALA A 30 13.79 -4.58 7.08
CA ALA A 30 12.81 -3.60 6.65
C ALA A 30 11.81 -4.31 5.72
N VAL A 31 10.69 -4.78 6.27
CA VAL A 31 9.58 -5.34 5.50
C VAL A 31 8.53 -4.26 5.36
N SER A 32 8.15 -3.92 4.13
CA SER A 32 6.98 -3.09 3.84
C SER A 32 5.83 -3.98 3.40
N VAL A 33 4.63 -3.70 3.89
CA VAL A 33 3.41 -4.45 3.57
C VAL A 33 2.29 -3.48 3.21
N PHE A 34 1.37 -3.93 2.36
CA PHE A 34 0.13 -3.22 2.11
C PHE A 34 -1.05 -4.21 2.07
N SER A 35 -2.24 -3.68 2.38
CA SER A 35 -3.50 -4.42 2.31
C SER A 35 -4.61 -3.46 1.93
N ASN A 36 -5.08 -3.57 0.69
CA ASN A 36 -6.09 -2.67 0.15
C ASN A 36 -7.30 -3.44 -0.34
N TYR A 37 -8.46 -2.80 -0.28
CA TYR A 37 -9.67 -3.33 -0.90
C TYR A 37 -10.65 -2.23 -1.27
N ALA A 38 -11.50 -2.56 -2.25
CA ALA A 38 -12.75 -1.89 -2.51
C ALA A 38 -13.89 -2.90 -2.34
N THR A 39 -14.94 -2.51 -1.63
CA THR A 39 -16.18 -3.31 -1.52
C THR A 39 -17.34 -2.47 -2.02
N LEU A 40 -18.13 -3.02 -2.94
CA LEU A 40 -19.27 -2.38 -3.57
C LEU A 40 -20.55 -3.13 -3.15
N THR A 41 -21.60 -2.39 -2.84
CA THR A 41 -22.94 -2.93 -2.58
C THR A 41 -23.95 -2.13 -3.37
N TYR A 42 -24.83 -2.83 -4.08
CA TYR A 42 -25.85 -2.20 -4.92
C TYR A 42 -27.24 -2.43 -4.34
N SER A 43 -27.96 -1.33 -4.15
CA SER A 43 -29.37 -1.35 -3.77
C SER A 43 -30.21 -0.90 -4.97
N VAL A 44 -31.25 -1.67 -5.27
CA VAL A 44 -32.15 -1.42 -6.41
C VAL A 44 -33.59 -1.41 -5.92
N SER A 45 -34.35 -0.42 -6.36
CA SER A 45 -35.80 -0.43 -6.29
C SER A 45 -36.40 -0.26 -7.68
N SER A 46 -37.39 -1.09 -8.02
CA SER A 46 -38.10 -1.03 -9.29
C SER A 46 -39.60 -0.77 -9.09
N SER A 47 -40.24 -0.19 -10.11
CA SER A 47 -41.68 0.07 -10.09
C SER A 47 -42.55 -1.15 -10.46
N ALA A 48 -41.95 -2.24 -10.94
CA ALA A 48 -42.65 -3.44 -11.41
C ALA A 48 -41.76 -4.70 -11.37
N ASP A 49 -42.40 -5.87 -11.43
CA ASP A 49 -41.77 -7.18 -11.59
C ASP A 49 -41.24 -7.38 -13.02
N GLY A 50 -40.25 -8.28 -13.19
CA GLY A 50 -39.65 -8.60 -14.50
C GLY A 50 -38.38 -7.82 -14.83
N LEU A 51 -37.67 -7.34 -13.80
CA LEU A 51 -36.31 -6.83 -13.91
C LEU A 51 -35.32 -7.96 -13.60
N ASP A 52 -34.56 -8.38 -14.60
CA ASP A 52 -33.46 -9.32 -14.45
C ASP A 52 -32.15 -8.53 -14.22
N ILE A 53 -31.35 -8.95 -13.24
CA ILE A 53 -30.11 -8.26 -12.85
C ILE A 53 -28.93 -9.22 -12.85
N ASP A 54 -27.93 -8.89 -13.66
CA ASP A 54 -26.70 -9.62 -13.82
C ASP A 54 -25.44 -8.72 -13.57
N GLY A 55 -24.88 -8.66 -12.35
CA GLY A 55 -23.47 -8.33 -11.93
C GLY A 55 -22.26 -9.31 -12.15
N SER A 56 -21.34 -9.02 -13.07
CA SER A 56 -20.13 -9.80 -13.34
C SER A 56 -18.88 -9.16 -12.69
N PHE A 57 -17.80 -9.93 -12.58
CA PHE A 57 -16.49 -9.43 -12.17
C PHE A 57 -15.41 -9.96 -13.12
N GLU A 58 -14.54 -9.07 -13.56
CA GLU A 58 -13.36 -9.38 -14.35
C GLU A 58 -12.12 -8.73 -13.74
N MET A 59 -11.05 -9.50 -13.55
CA MET A 59 -9.74 -8.95 -13.22
C MET A 59 -8.92 -8.79 -14.50
N LEU A 60 -8.57 -7.55 -14.85
CA LEU A 60 -7.83 -7.30 -16.08
C LEU A 60 -6.37 -7.73 -15.94
N GLY A 61 -5.84 -8.35 -16.99
CA GLY A 61 -4.44 -8.77 -17.08
C GLY A 61 -3.51 -7.63 -17.54
N SER A 62 -2.37 -8.01 -18.11
CA SER A 62 -1.44 -7.07 -18.75
C SER A 62 -2.08 -6.48 -20.03
N PRO A 63 -1.91 -5.17 -20.32
CA PRO A 63 -1.01 -4.22 -19.67
C PRO A 63 -1.57 -3.51 -18.43
N ASP A 64 -2.86 -3.65 -18.14
CA ASP A 64 -3.56 -2.85 -17.12
C ASP A 64 -3.17 -3.24 -15.68
N SER A 65 -2.80 -4.50 -15.48
CA SER A 65 -2.22 -5.02 -14.23
C SER A 65 -0.77 -5.44 -14.43
N PHE A 66 0.13 -5.02 -13.52
CA PHE A 66 1.54 -5.37 -13.53
C PHE A 66 2.14 -5.49 -12.12
N LEU A 67 3.27 -6.20 -12.04
CA LEU A 67 4.10 -6.32 -10.85
C LEU A 67 5.57 -6.15 -11.24
N ILE A 68 6.25 -5.24 -10.56
CA ILE A 68 7.70 -5.09 -10.55
C ILE A 68 8.12 -5.28 -9.10
N ALA A 69 8.76 -6.40 -8.79
CA ALA A 69 9.24 -6.69 -7.45
C ALA A 69 10.54 -7.49 -7.53
N ASP A 70 11.55 -7.03 -6.79
CA ASP A 70 12.82 -7.76 -6.66
C ASP A 70 12.66 -8.96 -5.70
N ASN A 71 12.12 -8.72 -4.50
CA ASN A 71 11.94 -9.73 -3.46
C ASN A 71 10.62 -9.54 -2.68
N GLY A 72 9.56 -9.27 -3.44
CA GLY A 72 8.20 -9.07 -2.93
C GLY A 72 7.18 -10.04 -3.51
N THR A 73 6.01 -10.09 -2.89
CA THR A 73 4.87 -10.91 -3.32
C THR A 73 3.59 -10.09 -3.33
N VAL A 74 2.70 -10.38 -4.28
CA VAL A 74 1.37 -9.77 -4.36
C VAL A 74 0.31 -10.83 -4.51
N THR A 75 -0.80 -10.65 -3.81
CA THR A 75 -1.96 -11.52 -3.83
C THR A 75 -3.20 -10.68 -4.11
N PRO A 76 -3.64 -10.58 -5.37
CA PRO A 76 -4.98 -10.11 -5.68
C PRO A 76 -5.99 -11.18 -5.26
N SER A 77 -7.15 -10.75 -4.79
CA SER A 77 -8.26 -11.60 -4.38
C SER A 77 -9.57 -10.87 -4.69
N HIS A 78 -10.62 -11.63 -4.96
CA HIS A 78 -11.95 -11.08 -5.22
C HIS A 78 -13.02 -11.97 -4.57
N GLY A 79 -14.19 -11.38 -4.30
CA GLY A 79 -15.38 -12.12 -3.89
C GLY A 79 -15.82 -13.11 -4.99
N ALA A 80 -16.70 -14.06 -4.64
CA ALA A 80 -17.22 -15.03 -5.60
C ALA A 80 -17.82 -14.31 -6.81
N GLY A 81 -17.19 -14.50 -7.98
CA GLY A 81 -17.69 -14.02 -9.26
C GLY A 81 -18.65 -15.05 -9.85
N LEU A 82 -19.81 -14.56 -10.32
CA LEU A 82 -20.83 -15.23 -11.14
C LEU A 82 -22.15 -15.67 -10.46
N PHE A 83 -23.17 -15.68 -11.32
CA PHE A 83 -24.61 -15.43 -11.13
C PHE A 83 -25.52 -16.57 -10.68
N PRO A 84 -26.77 -16.26 -10.25
CA PRO A 84 -27.38 -14.91 -10.10
C PRO A 84 -26.90 -14.17 -8.83
N LEU A 85 -26.66 -12.86 -8.95
CA LEU A 85 -26.27 -12.05 -7.80
C LEU A 85 -27.52 -11.77 -6.97
N THR A 86 -27.44 -12.00 -5.66
CA THR A 86 -28.50 -11.53 -4.77
C THR A 86 -28.26 -10.04 -4.55
N LEU A 87 -29.31 -9.23 -4.71
CA LEU A 87 -29.30 -7.81 -4.34
C LEU A 87 -28.70 -7.62 -2.93
N ASP A 88 -28.02 -6.50 -2.73
CA ASP A 88 -27.30 -6.18 -1.49
C ASP A 88 -26.12 -7.11 -1.12
N THR A 89 -25.73 -8.05 -2.00
CA THR A 89 -24.51 -8.84 -1.78
C THR A 89 -23.27 -7.98 -2.01
N PRO A 90 -22.34 -7.89 -1.04
CA PRO A 90 -21.11 -7.13 -1.19
C PRO A 90 -20.19 -7.81 -2.22
N LEU A 91 -19.69 -7.00 -3.15
CA LEU A 91 -18.72 -7.36 -4.17
C LEU A 91 -17.38 -6.73 -3.81
N SER A 92 -16.38 -7.54 -3.52
CA SER A 92 -15.08 -7.06 -3.05
C SER A 92 -13.96 -7.42 -4.01
N PHE A 93 -13.06 -6.47 -4.22
CA PHE A 93 -11.76 -6.68 -4.85
C PHE A 93 -10.68 -6.19 -3.88
N SER A 94 -9.70 -7.05 -3.60
CA SER A 94 -8.62 -6.76 -2.66
C SER A 94 -7.28 -7.13 -3.25
N VAL A 95 -6.25 -6.38 -2.86
CA VAL A 95 -4.87 -6.68 -3.21
C VAL A 95 -4.04 -6.43 -1.98
N SER A 96 -3.25 -7.43 -1.62
CA SER A 96 -2.29 -7.35 -0.52
C SER A 96 -0.93 -7.76 -1.02
N GLY A 97 0.12 -7.26 -0.39
CA GLY A 97 1.47 -7.60 -0.76
C GLY A 97 2.48 -7.18 0.28
N GLN A 98 3.70 -7.62 0.04
CA GLN A 98 4.84 -7.28 0.88
C GLN A 98 6.10 -7.21 0.03
N ASP A 99 7.03 -6.37 0.45
CA ASP A 99 8.39 -6.31 -0.05
C ASP A 99 9.39 -6.43 1.09
N ASN A 100 10.44 -7.22 0.87
CA ASN A 100 11.48 -7.48 1.85
C ASN A 100 12.82 -6.80 1.51
N ALA A 101 12.99 -6.36 0.26
CA ALA A 101 14.18 -5.68 -0.22
C ALA A 101 13.98 -5.14 -1.64
N GLY A 102 14.40 -3.89 -1.86
CA GLY A 102 14.49 -3.29 -3.19
C GLY A 102 13.34 -2.36 -3.52
N GLU A 103 13.06 -2.28 -4.83
CA GLU A 103 11.94 -1.53 -5.36
C GLU A 103 10.76 -2.47 -5.60
N PHE A 104 9.60 -2.04 -5.16
CA PHE A 104 8.34 -2.72 -5.41
C PHE A 104 7.33 -1.75 -6.00
N LYS A 105 6.68 -2.17 -7.08
CA LYS A 105 5.55 -1.48 -7.71
C LYS A 105 4.53 -2.51 -8.19
N SER A 106 3.28 -2.32 -7.83
CA SER A 106 2.17 -3.13 -8.33
C SER A 106 1.01 -2.25 -8.75
N GLN A 107 0.33 -2.66 -9.82
CA GLN A 107 -0.97 -2.11 -10.20
C GLN A 107 -1.88 -3.28 -10.55
N HIS A 108 -3.10 -3.25 -10.06
CA HIS A 108 -4.12 -4.23 -10.37
C HIS A 108 -5.45 -3.56 -10.65
N TYR A 109 -6.17 -4.10 -11.63
CA TYR A 109 -7.45 -3.58 -12.10
C TYR A 109 -8.53 -4.65 -11.98
N GLY A 110 -9.65 -4.30 -11.37
CA GLY A 110 -10.85 -5.13 -11.28
C GLY A 110 -12.05 -4.35 -11.80
N VAL A 111 -12.89 -4.99 -12.60
CA VAL A 111 -14.09 -4.40 -13.22
C VAL A 111 -15.31 -5.17 -12.72
N PHE A 112 -16.25 -4.45 -12.13
CA PHE A 112 -17.58 -4.94 -11.79
C PHE A 112 -18.58 -4.40 -12.81
N SER A 113 -19.47 -5.24 -13.34
CA SER A 113 -20.50 -4.77 -14.29
C SER A 113 -21.85 -5.35 -13.98
N LEU A 114 -22.86 -4.52 -13.73
CA LEU A 114 -24.27 -4.89 -13.58
C LEU A 114 -25.04 -4.61 -14.86
N ASN A 115 -25.67 -5.64 -15.41
CA ASN A 115 -26.61 -5.54 -16.51
C ASN A 115 -28.05 -5.66 -15.98
N PHE A 116 -28.87 -4.67 -16.29
CA PHE A 116 -30.29 -4.64 -15.98
C PHE A 116 -31.07 -4.93 -17.25
N PHE A 117 -31.94 -5.93 -17.25
CA PHE A 117 -32.75 -6.29 -18.41
C PHE A 117 -34.23 -6.31 -18.06
N ASN A 118 -35.05 -5.64 -18.87
CA ASN A 118 -36.50 -5.66 -18.71
C ASN A 118 -37.11 -6.81 -19.52
N SER A 119 -37.38 -7.93 -18.86
CA SER A 119 -38.07 -9.09 -19.45
C SER A 119 -39.60 -8.99 -19.38
N SER A 120 -40.13 -7.90 -18.81
CA SER A 120 -41.56 -7.64 -18.74
C SER A 120 -42.12 -7.07 -20.05
N THR A 121 -43.45 -6.92 -20.13
CA THR A 121 -44.14 -6.22 -21.22
C THR A 121 -44.44 -4.75 -20.91
N ALA A 122 -44.04 -4.25 -19.73
CA ALA A 122 -44.29 -2.88 -19.28
C ALA A 122 -42.98 -2.09 -19.22
N VAL A 123 -43.08 -0.76 -19.12
CA VAL A 123 -41.91 0.08 -18.81
C VAL A 123 -41.58 -0.08 -17.32
N ILE A 124 -40.31 -0.33 -17.01
CA ILE A 124 -39.80 -0.42 -15.64
C ILE A 124 -38.99 0.83 -15.34
N ASN A 125 -39.31 1.53 -14.26
CA ASN A 125 -38.43 2.55 -13.69
C ASN A 125 -37.55 1.90 -12.62
N VAL A 126 -36.27 2.19 -12.66
CA VAL A 126 -35.25 1.63 -11.78
C VAL A 126 -34.54 2.78 -11.08
N ASP A 127 -34.51 2.72 -9.76
CA ASP A 127 -33.66 3.56 -8.92
C ASP A 127 -32.53 2.70 -8.38
N LEU A 128 -31.30 3.07 -8.72
CA LEU A 128 -30.07 2.38 -8.35
C LEU A 128 -29.24 3.26 -7.42
N THR A 129 -28.62 2.66 -6.41
CA THR A 129 -27.56 3.31 -5.62
C THR A 129 -26.41 2.35 -5.45
N LEU A 130 -25.21 2.81 -5.81
CA LEU A 130 -23.95 2.13 -5.50
C LEU A 130 -23.40 2.71 -4.20
N ASN A 131 -23.31 1.87 -3.17
CA ASN A 131 -22.59 2.18 -1.94
C ASN A 131 -21.23 1.47 -1.99
N TYR A 132 -20.20 2.10 -1.43
CA TYR A 132 -18.86 1.52 -1.46
C TYR A 132 -18.04 1.84 -0.22
N ILE A 133 -17.06 0.99 0.02
CA ILE A 133 -16.02 1.14 1.03
C ILE A 133 -14.68 1.00 0.32
N LEU A 134 -13.84 2.04 0.36
CA LEU A 134 -12.44 1.95 -0.05
C LEU A 134 -11.56 1.89 1.20
N HIS A 135 -10.57 1.02 1.18
CA HIS A 135 -9.61 0.85 2.26
C HIS A 135 -8.20 0.74 1.69
N ALA A 136 -7.32 1.57 2.23
CA ALA A 136 -5.90 1.56 1.92
C ALA A 136 -5.11 1.46 3.22
N ALA A 137 -4.20 0.48 3.30
CA ALA A 137 -3.36 0.31 4.47
C ALA A 137 -1.93 -0.05 4.05
N VAL A 138 -0.96 0.61 4.69
CA VAL A 138 0.47 0.40 4.49
C VAL A 138 1.16 0.31 5.84
N ALA A 139 2.19 -0.52 5.95
CA ALA A 139 3.05 -0.59 7.12
C ALA A 139 4.47 -0.96 6.72
N GLY A 140 5.45 -0.70 7.59
CA GLY A 140 6.86 -0.99 7.32
C GLY A 140 7.68 0.29 7.22
N GLU A 141 8.49 0.46 6.17
CA GLU A 141 9.40 1.61 6.01
C GLU A 141 8.78 2.73 5.16
N THR A 142 9.03 2.72 3.84
CA THR A 142 8.45 3.64 2.86
C THR A 142 7.50 2.85 1.98
N ALA A 143 6.23 3.25 2.00
CA ALA A 143 5.17 2.59 1.27
C ALA A 143 4.11 3.62 0.91
N ASP A 144 3.60 3.54 -0.31
CA ASP A 144 2.51 4.35 -0.82
C ASP A 144 1.51 3.39 -1.45
N SER A 145 0.24 3.58 -1.14
CA SER A 145 -0.80 2.83 -1.81
C SER A 145 -2.05 3.66 -2.07
N ASP A 146 -2.55 3.51 -3.28
CA ASP A 146 -3.77 4.13 -3.78
C ASP A 146 -4.84 3.08 -4.10
N VAL A 147 -6.08 3.42 -3.79
CA VAL A 147 -7.29 2.75 -4.25
C VAL A 147 -8.13 3.78 -4.99
N TYR A 148 -8.47 3.47 -6.23
CA TYR A 148 -9.34 4.29 -7.06
C TYR A 148 -10.60 3.50 -7.38
N LEU A 149 -11.73 4.20 -7.41
CA LEU A 149 -13.01 3.71 -7.88
C LEU A 149 -13.56 4.69 -8.91
N ASP A 150 -13.74 4.22 -10.14
CA ASP A 150 -14.52 4.90 -11.18
C ASP A 150 -15.83 4.12 -11.37
N TYR A 151 -16.97 4.79 -11.49
CA TYR A 151 -18.23 4.13 -11.84
C TYR A 151 -18.95 4.91 -12.93
N TYR A 152 -19.60 4.21 -13.86
CA TYR A 152 -20.23 4.81 -15.03
C TYR A 152 -21.25 3.88 -15.71
N ASN A 153 -22.26 4.45 -16.38
CA ASN A 153 -23.08 3.71 -17.35
C ASN A 153 -22.53 3.84 -18.78
N SER A 154 -23.11 3.13 -19.76
CA SER A 154 -22.61 3.08 -21.14
C SER A 154 -22.48 4.45 -21.80
N ASP A 155 -23.39 5.36 -21.47
CA ASP A 155 -23.50 6.68 -22.09
C ASP A 155 -22.86 7.79 -21.23
N TYR A 156 -22.25 7.43 -20.09
CA TYR A 156 -21.67 8.35 -19.11
C TYR A 156 -22.64 9.43 -18.60
N THR A 157 -23.94 9.19 -18.64
CA THR A 157 -24.96 10.06 -18.03
C THR A 157 -25.01 9.90 -16.52
N PHE A 158 -24.56 8.75 -16.04
CA PHE A 158 -24.23 8.50 -14.65
C PHE A 158 -22.75 8.15 -14.59
N ASN A 159 -21.97 8.95 -13.89
CA ASN A 159 -20.57 8.67 -13.64
C ASN A 159 -20.08 9.33 -12.35
N GLY A 160 -19.00 8.80 -11.79
CA GLY A 160 -18.31 9.40 -10.67
C GLY A 160 -17.00 8.70 -10.35
N PHE A 161 -16.24 9.32 -9.45
CA PHE A 161 -14.90 8.90 -9.08
C PHE A 161 -14.66 9.17 -7.61
N ASP A 162 -14.01 8.22 -6.93
CA ASP A 162 -13.46 8.42 -5.60
C ASP A 162 -12.08 7.75 -5.50
N SER A 163 -11.25 8.26 -4.59
CA SER A 163 -9.90 7.74 -4.39
C SER A 163 -9.46 7.86 -2.94
N LEU A 164 -8.62 6.91 -2.52
CA LEU A 164 -8.04 6.87 -1.20
C LEU A 164 -6.56 6.54 -1.30
N ASN A 165 -5.73 7.32 -0.59
CA ASN A 165 -4.29 7.12 -0.53
C ASN A 165 -3.85 6.85 0.92
N ALA A 166 -2.91 5.93 1.11
CA ALA A 166 -2.18 5.71 2.35
C ALA A 166 -0.67 5.82 2.07
N THR A 167 0.01 6.76 2.72
CA THR A 167 1.43 7.06 2.46
C THR A 167 2.25 7.04 3.73
N LEU A 168 3.35 6.30 3.71
CA LEU A 168 4.28 6.13 4.81
C LEU A 168 5.68 6.59 4.38
N SER A 169 6.28 7.50 5.16
CA SER A 169 7.66 7.97 4.96
C SER A 169 8.62 7.61 6.10
N VAL A 170 8.10 7.06 7.20
CA VAL A 170 8.87 6.67 8.38
C VAL A 170 8.31 5.37 8.94
N PRO A 171 9.10 4.56 9.67
CA PRO A 171 8.64 3.26 10.10
C PRO A 171 7.41 3.29 11.02
N PHE A 172 6.23 2.97 10.49
CA PHE A 172 4.94 2.99 11.16
C PHE A 172 3.88 2.21 10.33
N SER A 173 2.61 2.27 10.71
CA SER A 173 1.48 1.68 10.00
C SER A 173 0.36 2.70 9.79
N GLU A 174 0.03 3.05 8.56
CA GLU A 174 -1.10 3.91 8.24
C GLU A 174 -2.23 3.11 7.62
N GLN A 175 -3.47 3.46 7.98
CA GLN A 175 -4.66 2.89 7.37
C GLN A 175 -5.75 3.96 7.27
N PHE A 176 -6.43 3.96 6.14
CA PHE A 176 -7.57 4.84 5.88
C PHE A 176 -8.74 4.02 5.38
N THR A 177 -9.94 4.52 5.63
CA THR A 177 -11.17 3.92 5.11
C THR A 177 -12.15 5.03 4.82
N VAL A 178 -12.73 5.01 3.62
CA VAL A 178 -13.80 5.92 3.22
C VAL A 178 -15.01 5.09 2.85
N ASN A 179 -16.17 5.55 3.34
CA ASN A 179 -17.47 5.01 2.94
C ASN A 179 -18.11 6.06 2.06
N GLY A 180 -18.44 5.69 0.83
CA GLY A 180 -19.05 6.59 -0.14
C GLY A 180 -20.31 6.00 -0.76
N SER A 181 -20.98 6.84 -1.54
CA SER A 181 -22.20 6.50 -2.26
C SER A 181 -22.26 7.29 -3.56
N SER A 182 -22.78 6.66 -4.61
CA SER A 182 -23.02 7.33 -5.88
C SER A 182 -24.20 8.30 -5.86
N GLY A 183 -25.02 8.26 -4.81
CA GLY A 183 -26.38 8.79 -4.84
C GLY A 183 -27.31 7.94 -5.70
N VAL A 184 -28.57 8.38 -5.81
CA VAL A 184 -29.59 7.68 -6.59
C VAL A 184 -29.43 8.00 -8.08
N PHE A 185 -29.31 6.96 -8.89
CA PHE A 185 -29.40 7.01 -10.34
C PHE A 185 -30.71 6.39 -10.79
N SER A 186 -31.54 7.19 -11.47
CA SER A 186 -32.85 6.77 -11.95
C SER A 186 -32.86 6.65 -13.47
N PHE A 187 -33.36 5.52 -13.98
CA PHE A 187 -33.53 5.29 -15.42
C PHE A 187 -34.80 4.46 -15.69
N SER A 188 -35.22 4.44 -16.96
CA SER A 188 -36.39 3.68 -17.41
C SER A 188 -35.98 2.71 -18.51
N LEU A 189 -36.50 1.50 -18.47
CA LEU A 189 -36.29 0.48 -19.49
C LEU A 189 -37.62 0.15 -20.17
N ASN A 190 -37.71 0.28 -21.49
CA ASN A 190 -38.82 -0.29 -22.26
C ASN A 190 -38.72 -1.83 -22.30
N PRO A 191 -39.79 -2.54 -22.69
CA PRO A 191 -39.75 -3.99 -22.85
C PRO A 191 -38.61 -4.44 -23.77
N GLY A 192 -37.74 -5.33 -23.26
CA GLY A 192 -36.59 -5.86 -23.98
C GLY A 192 -35.37 -4.92 -24.04
N GLU A 193 -35.39 -3.77 -23.37
CA GLU A 193 -34.22 -2.91 -23.22
C GLU A 193 -33.34 -3.33 -22.05
N SER A 194 -32.08 -2.91 -22.10
CA SER A 194 -31.09 -3.11 -21.05
C SER A 194 -30.30 -1.84 -20.76
N GLU A 195 -29.82 -1.73 -19.52
CA GLU A 195 -28.85 -0.72 -19.09
C GLU A 195 -27.69 -1.43 -18.38
N THR A 196 -26.47 -0.96 -18.60
CA THR A 196 -25.27 -1.54 -17.98
C THR A 196 -24.56 -0.49 -17.15
N LEU A 197 -24.33 -0.83 -15.89
CA LEU A 197 -23.47 -0.07 -15.00
C LEU A 197 -22.13 -0.79 -14.83
N SER A 198 -21.03 -0.07 -14.99
CA SER A 198 -19.68 -0.55 -14.67
C SER A 198 -19.09 0.21 -13.49
N ALA A 199 -18.24 -0.48 -12.74
CA ALA A 199 -17.41 0.09 -11.69
C ALA A 199 -16.01 -0.51 -11.75
N ASP A 200 -15.04 0.35 -12.01
CA ASP A 200 -13.64 0.01 -12.21
C ASP A 200 -12.87 0.35 -10.93
N VAL A 201 -12.15 -0.64 -10.41
CA VAL A 201 -11.31 -0.51 -9.22
C VAL A 201 -9.86 -0.66 -9.61
N LYS A 202 -9.06 0.38 -9.38
CA LYS A 202 -7.60 0.32 -9.52
C LYS A 202 -6.95 0.35 -8.15
N ILE A 203 -6.12 -0.64 -7.87
CA ILE A 203 -5.25 -0.64 -6.68
C ILE A 203 -3.80 -0.54 -7.16
N ALA A 204 -3.12 0.53 -6.75
CA ALA A 204 -1.72 0.77 -7.07
C ALA A 204 -0.93 0.89 -5.77
N SER A 205 0.26 0.29 -5.73
CA SER A 205 1.12 0.34 -4.54
C SER A 205 2.57 0.45 -4.97
N THR A 206 3.32 1.28 -4.24
CA THR A 206 4.77 1.39 -4.38
C THR A 206 5.42 1.25 -3.02
N MET A 207 6.51 0.50 -2.93
CA MET A 207 7.26 0.33 -1.70
C MET A 207 8.75 0.45 -2.02
N LEU A 208 9.47 1.07 -1.09
CA LEU A 208 10.92 1.13 -1.10
C LEU A 208 11.39 0.59 0.24
N ALA A 209 11.93 -0.63 0.24
CA ALA A 209 12.56 -1.16 1.43
C ALA A 209 13.88 -0.39 1.66
N ALA A 210 14.05 0.15 2.86
CA ALA A 210 15.27 0.87 3.21
C ALA A 210 16.49 -0.08 3.19
N PRO A 211 17.68 0.40 2.78
CA PRO A 211 18.90 -0.39 2.89
C PRO A 211 19.11 -0.81 4.34
N VAL A 212 19.24 -2.11 4.59
CA VAL A 212 19.50 -2.61 5.95
C VAL A 212 20.82 -2.01 6.45
N PRO A 213 20.84 -1.33 7.61
CA PRO A 213 22.08 -0.79 8.14
C PRO A 213 23.09 -1.92 8.33
N LEU A 214 24.29 -1.75 7.77
CA LEU A 214 25.35 -2.77 7.85
C LEU A 214 25.52 -3.23 9.30
N PRO A 215 25.63 -4.54 9.55
CA PRO A 215 25.79 -5.05 10.90
C PRO A 215 26.91 -4.31 11.61
N ALA A 216 26.70 -4.00 12.88
CA ALA A 216 27.69 -3.50 13.83
C ALA A 216 29.12 -4.04 13.58
N ALA A 217 29.22 -5.35 13.38
CA ALA A 217 30.46 -6.05 13.12
C ALA A 217 31.21 -5.58 11.86
N VAL A 218 30.50 -5.17 10.80
CA VAL A 218 31.10 -4.62 9.58
C VAL A 218 31.76 -3.28 9.88
N TRP A 219 31.09 -2.41 10.65
CA TRP A 219 31.68 -1.16 11.10
C TRP A 219 32.88 -1.39 12.02
N SER A 220 32.77 -2.30 13.00
CA SER A 220 33.89 -2.66 13.87
C SER A 220 35.06 -3.27 13.10
N PHE A 221 34.78 -4.11 12.10
CA PHE A 221 35.80 -4.69 11.23
C PHE A 221 36.51 -3.61 10.41
N LEU A 222 35.76 -2.67 9.81
CA LEU A 222 36.34 -1.55 9.05
C LEU A 222 37.19 -0.64 9.93
N VAL A 223 36.72 -0.31 11.14
CA VAL A 223 37.49 0.48 12.11
C VAL A 223 38.76 -0.28 12.54
N GLY A 224 38.65 -1.58 12.81
CA GLY A 224 39.79 -2.44 13.13
C GLY A 224 40.82 -2.51 12.00
N LEU A 225 40.36 -2.65 10.75
CA LEU A 225 41.20 -2.67 9.56
C LEU A 225 41.95 -1.35 9.35
N LEU A 226 41.25 -0.22 9.49
CA LEU A 226 41.85 1.11 9.43
C LEU A 226 42.87 1.33 10.56
N GLY A 227 42.60 0.79 11.76
CA GLY A 227 43.55 0.77 12.86
C GLY A 227 44.85 0.04 12.49
N ILE A 228 44.76 -1.18 11.95
CA ILE A 228 45.93 -1.98 11.55
C ILE A 228 46.76 -1.25 10.48
N LEU A 229 46.11 -0.63 9.50
CA LEU A 229 46.80 0.12 8.42
C LEU A 229 47.45 1.41 8.92
N GLY A 230 46.86 2.09 9.91
CA GLY A 230 47.38 3.32 10.49
C GLY A 230 48.64 3.15 11.35
N PHE A 231 48.87 1.96 11.92
CA PHE A 231 49.99 1.71 12.83
C PHE A 231 51.31 1.27 12.18
N LYS A 232 51.48 1.40 10.86
CA LYS A 232 52.77 1.12 10.20
C LYS A 232 53.78 2.23 10.49
N LYS A 233 54.36 2.21 11.70
CA LYS A 233 55.45 3.09 12.17
C LYS A 233 56.58 3.11 11.13
N ARG A 234 56.75 4.24 10.43
CA ARG A 234 57.99 4.51 9.67
C ARG A 234 59.15 4.46 10.67
N LYS A 235 60.00 3.44 10.58
CA LYS A 235 61.33 3.49 11.21
C LYS A 235 62.05 4.70 10.59
N GLN A 236 62.35 5.72 11.38
CA GLN A 236 63.24 6.78 10.94
C GLN A 236 64.61 6.17 10.65
N PRO A 237 65.21 6.42 9.47
CA PRO A 237 66.57 6.00 9.22
C PRO A 237 67.49 6.75 10.18
N THR A 238 68.20 6.02 11.02
CA THR A 238 69.31 6.55 11.80
C THR A 238 70.38 6.97 10.81
N ILE A 239 70.60 8.28 10.66
CA ILE A 239 71.73 8.82 9.92
C ILE A 239 72.96 8.63 10.82
N ALA A 240 73.93 7.86 10.32
CA ALA A 240 75.23 7.65 10.95
C ALA A 240 76.19 8.81 10.61
#